data_AF-A0AAD6RYF5-F1
#
_entry.id   AF-A0AAD6RYF5-F1
#
_cell.length_a   1.000
_cell.length_b   1.000
_cell.length_c   1.000
_cell.angle_alpha   90.00
_cell.angle_beta   90.00
_cell.angle_gamma   90.00
#
_symmetry.space_group_name_H-M   'P 1'
#
loop_
_entity.id
_entity.type
_entity.pdbx_description
1 polymer ?
#
loop_
_entity_poly.entity_id
_entity_poly.type
_entity_poly.pdbx_seq_one_letter_code
_entity_poly.pdbx_strand_id
1 'polypeptide(L)'
;MLFEEPSILEKLDAAVPAPLAQFDAFPKLPSTYRARSNSRGVLTLLVCLVTFTLMLNDIGEWLFGWPDHEFSVDGGTGSFMTINVDLVVAMLCSFISVDLRDVVGDRMFLSNARLGIRRDGVKFDVGQATTLKAHSEALSVRQAVAQSRNSRGLFSSLLQWDSTPYMPRYKHEPDAKGCRVSGQLDVKKVTAANLHITTLGHGYAHIYSKTLIYFVAV
;
A
#
# COMPACT_ATOMS: atom_id res chain seq x y z
N MET A 1 -10.34 64.06 32.27
CA MET A 1 -10.00 62.82 32.98
C MET A 1 -10.36 61.67 32.07
N LEU A 2 -9.39 61.16 31.31
CA LEU A 2 -9.57 59.93 30.53
C LEU A 2 -8.90 58.83 31.34
N PHE A 3 -9.68 57.84 31.74
CA PHE A 3 -9.18 56.64 32.42
C PHE A 3 -8.41 55.84 31.38
N GLU A 4 -7.08 55.83 31.50
CA GLU A 4 -6.21 54.91 30.77
C GLU A 4 -6.52 53.49 31.30
N GLU A 5 -7.11 52.63 30.48
CA GLU A 5 -7.31 51.22 30.83
C GLU A 5 -5.95 50.58 31.16
N PRO A 6 -5.78 49.90 32.31
CA PRO A 6 -4.50 49.32 32.67
C PRO A 6 -4.11 48.26 31.65
N SER A 7 -2.83 48.31 31.26
CA SER A 7 -2.32 47.46 30.19
C SER A 7 -2.49 45.99 30.56
N ILE A 8 -2.73 45.13 29.56
CA ILE A 8 -2.94 43.68 29.78
C ILE A 8 -1.79 43.06 30.61
N LEU A 9 -0.57 43.59 30.49
CA LEU A 9 0.60 43.17 31.25
C LEU A 9 0.49 43.48 32.76
N GLU A 10 -0.07 44.61 33.15
CA GLU A 10 -0.29 44.94 34.57
C GLU A 10 -1.34 44.01 35.19
N LYS A 11 -2.36 43.63 34.41
CA LYS A 11 -3.36 42.65 34.84
C LYS A 11 -2.74 41.25 34.99
N LEU A 12 -1.80 40.88 34.12
CA LEU A 12 -1.04 39.62 34.21
C LEU A 12 -0.08 39.61 35.40
N ASP A 13 0.66 40.70 35.64
CA ASP A 13 1.60 40.81 36.78
C ASP A 13 0.87 40.79 38.12
N ALA A 14 -0.34 41.39 38.21
CA ALA A 14 -1.20 41.29 39.39
C ALA A 14 -1.77 39.89 39.64
N ALA A 15 -1.82 39.04 38.60
CA ALA A 15 -2.34 37.67 38.69
C ALA A 15 -1.27 36.62 39.04
N VAL A 16 0.01 36.99 39.07
CA VAL A 16 1.10 36.06 39.42
C VAL A 16 1.13 35.82 40.94
N PRO A 17 1.16 34.56 41.42
CA PRO A 17 1.30 34.25 42.84
C PRO A 17 2.57 34.85 43.46
N ALA A 18 2.43 35.49 44.64
CA ALA A 18 3.52 36.09 45.41
C ALA A 18 4.79 35.21 45.59
N PRO A 19 4.73 33.89 45.79
CA PRO A 19 5.95 33.07 45.90
C PRO A 19 6.75 32.98 44.60
N LEU A 20 6.12 33.11 43.42
CA LEU A 20 6.83 33.10 42.13
C LEU A 20 7.53 34.43 41.86
N ALA A 21 7.00 35.53 42.39
CA ALA A 21 7.64 36.85 42.29
C ALA A 21 8.94 36.94 43.11
N GLN A 22 9.09 36.14 44.18
CA GLN A 22 10.31 36.10 45.00
C GLN A 22 11.50 35.39 44.32
N PHE A 23 11.25 34.57 43.29
CA PHE A 23 12.30 33.89 42.53
C PHE A 23 12.84 34.74 41.36
N ASP A 24 12.30 35.93 41.14
CA ASP A 24 12.77 36.83 40.08
C ASP A 24 13.93 37.70 40.62
N ALA A 25 15.15 37.40 40.17
CA ALA A 25 16.36 38.09 40.60
C ALA A 25 16.47 39.54 40.09
N PHE A 26 15.57 39.97 39.19
CA PHE A 26 15.60 41.31 38.60
C PHE A 26 14.21 41.98 38.64
N PRO A 27 14.07 43.17 39.25
CA PRO A 27 12.82 43.91 39.20
C PRO A 27 12.49 44.32 37.75
N LYS A 28 11.25 44.07 37.31
CA LYS A 28 10.78 44.41 35.96
C LYS A 28 10.84 45.92 35.72
N LEU A 29 11.45 46.33 34.62
CA LEU A 29 11.51 47.74 34.20
C LEU A 29 10.12 48.26 33.81
N PRO A 30 9.80 49.54 34.07
CA PRO A 30 8.54 50.15 33.64
C PRO A 30 8.41 50.12 32.12
N SER A 31 7.18 50.04 31.60
CA SER A 31 6.89 49.98 30.17
C SER A 31 7.44 51.17 29.38
N THR A 32 7.67 52.32 30.02
CA THR A 32 8.23 53.55 29.45
C THR A 32 9.70 53.44 29.06
N TYR A 33 10.47 52.55 29.69
CA TYR A 33 11.89 52.32 29.39
C TYR A 33 12.13 51.14 28.44
N ARG A 34 11.06 50.54 27.90
CA ARG A 34 11.12 49.35 27.04
C ARG A 34 10.71 49.69 25.62
N ALA A 35 11.66 49.66 24.68
CA ALA A 35 11.34 49.75 23.25
C ALA A 35 10.60 48.48 22.79
N ARG A 36 9.27 48.57 22.60
CA ARG A 36 8.45 47.46 22.11
C ARG A 36 8.54 47.36 20.58
N SER A 37 9.01 46.23 20.08
CA SER A 37 9.04 45.92 18.65
C SER A 37 7.96 44.89 18.32
N ASN A 38 6.89 45.32 17.65
CA ASN A 38 5.75 44.44 17.29
C ASN A 38 6.12 43.40 16.22
N SER A 39 7.09 43.69 15.36
CA SER A 39 7.47 42.81 14.24
C SER A 39 8.23 41.55 14.67
N ARG A 40 8.96 41.61 15.79
CA ARG A 40 9.77 40.48 16.30
C ARG A 40 8.90 39.32 16.78
N GLY A 41 7.72 39.60 17.35
CA GLY A 41 6.77 38.58 17.80
C GLY A 41 6.11 37.81 16.66
N VAL A 42 5.83 38.50 15.55
CA VAL A 42 5.26 37.87 14.34
C VAL A 42 6.27 36.91 13.71
N LEU A 43 7.56 37.28 13.67
CA LEU A 43 8.62 36.41 13.20
C LEU A 43 8.70 35.13 14.04
N THR A 44 8.65 35.23 15.37
CA THR A 44 8.69 34.04 16.24
C THR A 44 7.47 33.13 16.04
N LEU A 45 6.28 33.69 15.83
CA LEU A 45 5.09 32.89 15.54
C LEU A 45 5.19 32.16 14.20
N LEU A 46 5.74 32.84 13.18
CA LEU A 46 5.98 32.22 11.87
C LEU A 46 6.96 31.07 12.00
N VAL A 47 8.09 31.27 12.69
CA VAL A 47 9.09 30.21 12.90
C VAL A 47 8.49 29.04 13.68
N CYS A 48 7.74 29.30 14.75
CA CYS A 48 7.04 28.26 15.50
C CYS A 48 6.06 27.47 14.63
N LEU A 49 5.29 28.15 13.77
CA LEU A 49 4.35 27.50 12.85
C LEU A 49 5.08 26.61 11.84
N VAL A 50 6.15 27.12 11.22
CA VAL A 50 6.95 26.34 10.25
C VAL A 50 7.57 25.11 10.92
N THR A 51 8.18 25.28 12.09
CA THR A 51 8.78 24.15 12.83
C THR A 51 7.73 23.14 13.27
N PHE A 52 6.55 23.58 13.71
CA PHE A 52 5.45 22.69 14.08
C PHE A 52 4.93 21.90 12.88
N THR A 53 4.79 22.57 11.72
CA THR A 53 4.39 21.94 10.46
C THR A 53 5.43 20.90 10.00
N LEU A 54 6.73 21.16 10.16
CA LEU A 54 7.78 20.17 9.90
C LEU A 54 7.74 18.99 10.89
N MET A 55 7.54 19.26 12.19
CA MET A 55 7.39 18.21 13.20
C MET A 55 6.23 17.26 12.89
N LEU A 56 5.09 17.77 12.43
CA LEU A 56 3.97 16.94 12.01
C LEU A 56 4.28 16.10 10.77
N ASN A 57 5.11 16.60 9.84
CA ASN A 57 5.56 15.83 8.70
C ASN A 57 6.43 14.63 9.13
N ASP A 58 7.38 14.85 10.04
CA ASP A 58 8.23 13.79 10.59
C ASP A 58 7.41 12.73 11.35
N ILE A 59 6.43 13.18 12.15
CA ILE A 59 5.51 12.27 12.87
C ILE A 59 4.69 11.44 11.87
N GLY A 60 4.20 12.07 10.80
CA GLY A 60 3.46 11.37 9.76
C GLY A 60 4.31 10.31 9.07
N GLU A 61 5.56 10.65 8.73
CA GLU A 61 6.52 9.69 8.17
C GLU A 61 6.82 8.53 9.14
N TRP A 62 6.96 8.81 10.43
CA TRP A 62 7.18 7.77 11.45
C TRP A 62 5.97 6.84 11.63
N LEU A 63 4.74 7.37 11.56
CA LEU A 63 3.51 6.59 11.75
C LEU A 63 3.16 5.73 10.53
N PHE A 64 3.23 6.31 9.33
CA PHE A 64 2.75 5.64 8.11
C PHE A 64 3.87 4.98 7.31
N GLY A 65 5.10 5.49 7.41
CA GLY A 65 6.27 4.96 6.72
C GLY A 65 6.18 5.03 5.19
N TRP A 66 7.34 4.86 4.54
CA TRP A 66 7.40 4.65 3.09
C TRP A 66 7.78 3.20 2.79
N PRO A 67 7.16 2.56 1.78
CA PRO A 67 7.66 1.28 1.31
C PRO A 67 9.01 1.48 0.62
N ASP A 68 10.07 0.95 1.24
CA ASP A 68 11.40 0.88 0.64
C ASP A 68 11.60 -0.48 -0.03
N HIS A 69 11.83 -0.45 -1.34
CA HIS A 69 12.06 -1.64 -2.15
C HIS A 69 13.55 -1.80 -2.44
N GLU A 70 14.17 -2.83 -1.88
CA GLU A 70 15.56 -3.21 -2.13
C GLU A 70 15.62 -4.58 -2.81
N PHE A 71 16.52 -4.70 -3.79
CA PHE A 71 16.76 -5.94 -4.52
C PHE A 71 18.12 -6.50 -4.11
N SER A 72 18.13 -7.69 -3.52
CA SER A 72 19.34 -8.43 -3.18
C SER A 72 19.36 -9.77 -3.93
N VAL A 73 20.56 -10.32 -4.12
CA VAL A 73 20.71 -11.66 -4.69
C VAL A 73 20.31 -12.67 -3.62
N ASP A 74 19.36 -13.53 -3.96
CA ASP A 74 18.90 -14.58 -3.05
C ASP A 74 19.94 -15.70 -2.97
N GLY A 75 20.73 -15.71 -1.89
CA GLY A 75 21.73 -16.74 -1.59
C GLY A 75 21.18 -17.98 -0.87
N GLY A 76 19.87 -18.05 -0.62
CA GLY A 76 19.25 -19.16 0.09
C GLY A 76 19.26 -20.46 -0.73
N THR A 77 19.73 -21.55 -0.12
CA THR A 77 19.77 -22.91 -0.69
C THR A 77 18.41 -23.59 -0.82
N GLY A 78 17.33 -22.92 -0.42
CA GLY A 78 15.96 -23.41 -0.57
C GLY A 78 15.60 -23.58 -2.05
N SER A 79 15.37 -24.82 -2.47
CA SER A 79 15.06 -25.17 -3.86
C SER A 79 13.60 -24.94 -4.24
N PHE A 80 12.69 -24.83 -3.26
CA PHE A 80 11.25 -24.66 -3.46
C PHE A 80 10.72 -23.32 -2.92
N MET A 81 9.68 -22.80 -3.57
CA MET A 81 8.95 -21.59 -3.23
C MET A 81 7.44 -21.88 -3.34
N THR A 82 6.68 -21.40 -2.36
CA THR A 82 5.22 -21.54 -2.35
C THR A 82 4.59 -20.39 -3.17
N ILE A 83 3.77 -20.73 -4.16
CA ILE A 83 2.99 -19.77 -4.93
C ILE A 83 1.52 -19.97 -4.60
N ASN A 84 0.86 -18.88 -4.19
CA ASN A 84 -0.58 -18.83 -4.01
C ASN A 84 -1.22 -18.33 -5.30
N VAL A 85 -2.17 -19.10 -5.81
CA VAL A 85 -2.90 -18.76 -7.03
C VAL A 85 -4.36 -18.58 -6.68
N ASP A 86 -4.96 -17.48 -7.12
CA ASP A 86 -6.40 -17.24 -7.11
C ASP A 86 -6.76 -16.45 -8.36
N LEU A 87 -7.47 -17.08 -9.28
CA LEU A 87 -7.89 -16.44 -10.52
C LEU A 87 -9.20 -17.02 -11.01
N VAL A 88 -9.90 -16.28 -11.87
CA VAL A 88 -11.14 -16.71 -12.50
C VAL A 88 -10.98 -16.75 -14.00
N VAL A 89 -11.29 -17.89 -14.60
CA VAL A 89 -11.30 -18.09 -16.06
C VAL A 89 -12.74 -18.10 -16.55
N ALA A 90 -13.00 -17.42 -17.66
CA ALA A 90 -14.31 -17.38 -18.32
C ALA A 90 -14.65 -18.69 -19.08
N MET A 91 -14.51 -19.85 -18.42
CA MET A 91 -14.77 -21.18 -18.95
C MET A 91 -15.35 -22.09 -17.86
N LEU A 92 -16.07 -23.14 -18.25
CA LEU A 92 -16.58 -24.15 -17.31
C LEU A 92 -15.42 -24.97 -16.69
N CYS A 93 -15.52 -25.28 -15.40
CA CYS A 93 -14.49 -26.04 -14.69
C CYS A 93 -14.28 -27.46 -15.22
N SER A 94 -15.29 -28.07 -15.85
CA SER A 94 -15.18 -29.40 -16.45
C SER A 94 -14.21 -29.45 -17.63
N PHE A 95 -14.03 -28.33 -18.35
CA PHE A 95 -13.21 -28.27 -19.57
C PHE A 95 -11.85 -27.61 -19.36
N ILE A 96 -11.42 -27.36 -18.13
CA ILE A 96 -10.15 -26.69 -17.84
C ILE A 96 -9.15 -27.64 -17.19
N SER A 97 -7.91 -27.63 -17.67
CA SER A 97 -6.75 -28.28 -17.08
C SER A 97 -5.74 -27.23 -16.64
N VAL A 98 -5.13 -27.45 -15.48
CA VAL A 98 -4.11 -26.59 -14.90
C VAL A 98 -2.85 -27.41 -14.73
N ASP A 99 -1.80 -27.00 -15.42
CA ASP A 99 -0.54 -27.72 -15.52
C ASP A 99 0.61 -26.78 -15.12
N LEU A 100 1.53 -27.28 -14.29
CA LEU A 100 2.81 -26.61 -14.05
C LEU A 100 3.89 -27.24 -14.95
N ARG A 101 4.68 -26.39 -15.61
CA ARG A 101 5.83 -26.79 -16.41
C ARG A 101 7.12 -26.19 -15.88
N ASP A 102 8.06 -27.07 -15.54
CA ASP A 102 9.44 -26.70 -15.19
C ASP A 102 10.29 -26.56 -16.47
N VAL A 103 11.39 -25.79 -16.45
CA VAL A 103 12.41 -25.73 -17.52
C VAL A 103 13.04 -27.10 -17.76
N VAL A 104 13.08 -27.96 -16.74
CA VAL A 104 13.51 -29.38 -16.87
C VAL A 104 12.53 -30.19 -17.73
N GLY A 105 11.35 -29.65 -18.03
CA GLY A 105 10.31 -30.32 -18.83
C GLY A 105 9.45 -31.28 -18.04
N ASP A 106 9.65 -31.36 -16.71
CA ASP A 106 8.77 -32.10 -15.82
C ASP A 106 7.39 -31.42 -15.77
N ARG A 107 6.34 -32.26 -15.76
CA ARG A 107 4.94 -31.82 -15.87
C ARG A 107 4.19 -32.35 -14.65
N MET A 108 3.75 -31.42 -13.80
CA MET A 108 2.87 -31.76 -12.70
C MET A 108 1.43 -31.45 -13.11
N PHE A 109 0.64 -32.50 -13.31
CA PHE A 109 -0.79 -32.40 -13.58
C PHE A 109 -1.53 -32.15 -12.26
N LEU A 110 -1.93 -30.91 -12.02
CA LEU A 110 -2.61 -30.47 -10.79
C LEU A 110 -4.13 -30.52 -10.93
N SER A 111 -4.61 -30.98 -12.08
CA SER A 111 -6.04 -31.12 -12.39
C SER A 111 -6.74 -32.17 -11.53
N ASN A 112 -6.01 -33.15 -11.03
CA ASN A 112 -6.56 -34.23 -10.20
C ASN A 112 -6.67 -33.73 -8.76
N ALA A 113 -7.87 -33.85 -8.17
CA ALA A 113 -8.28 -33.29 -6.87
C ALA A 113 -7.41 -33.66 -5.65
N ARG A 114 -6.37 -34.47 -5.84
CA ARG A 114 -5.43 -34.93 -4.81
C ARG A 114 -4.18 -34.04 -4.69
N LEU A 115 -3.89 -33.17 -5.67
CA LEU A 115 -2.61 -32.46 -5.75
C LEU A 115 -2.76 -30.93 -5.95
N GLY A 116 -3.49 -30.26 -5.06
CA GLY A 116 -3.16 -28.87 -4.69
C GLY A 116 -3.96 -27.71 -5.28
N ILE A 117 -4.85 -27.92 -6.27
CA ILE A 117 -5.67 -26.83 -6.83
C ILE A 117 -7.17 -27.18 -6.81
N ARG A 118 -7.97 -26.30 -6.20
CA ARG A 118 -9.43 -26.35 -6.25
C ARG A 118 -9.96 -25.58 -7.45
N ARG A 119 -10.96 -26.17 -8.10
CA ARG A 119 -11.67 -25.62 -9.26
C ARG A 119 -13.14 -25.50 -8.90
N ASP A 120 -13.57 -24.28 -8.61
CA ASP A 120 -14.93 -24.00 -8.15
C ASP A 120 -15.68 -23.19 -9.22
N GLY A 121 -16.92 -23.59 -9.52
CA GLY A 121 -17.79 -22.82 -10.41
C GLY A 121 -18.11 -21.44 -9.83
N VAL A 122 -17.94 -20.39 -10.64
CA VAL A 122 -18.23 -19.00 -10.26
C VAL A 122 -18.85 -18.23 -11.41
N LYS A 123 -19.74 -17.27 -11.09
CA LYS A 123 -20.29 -16.37 -12.11
C LYS A 123 -19.20 -15.42 -12.59
N PHE A 124 -18.84 -15.50 -13.87
CA PHE A 124 -17.94 -14.55 -14.51
C PHE A 124 -18.70 -13.28 -14.89
N ASP A 125 -18.46 -12.18 -14.18
CA ASP A 125 -19.04 -10.87 -14.48
C ASP A 125 -17.96 -9.90 -14.97
N VAL A 126 -17.97 -9.63 -16.29
CA VAL A 126 -17.02 -8.72 -16.94
C VAL A 126 -17.20 -7.28 -16.43
N GLY A 127 -18.40 -6.91 -15.98
CA GLY A 127 -18.68 -5.55 -15.49
C GLY A 127 -17.96 -5.22 -14.17
N GLN A 128 -17.57 -6.24 -13.39
CA GLN A 128 -16.80 -6.07 -12.16
C GLN A 128 -15.28 -6.21 -12.37
N ALA A 129 -14.83 -6.66 -13.55
CA ALA A 129 -13.41 -6.89 -13.82
C ALA A 129 -12.55 -5.62 -13.85
N THR A 130 -13.15 -4.45 -14.12
CA THR A 130 -12.41 -3.19 -14.27
C THR A 130 -11.97 -2.58 -12.94
N THR A 131 -12.50 -3.02 -11.80
CA THR A 131 -12.14 -2.49 -10.48
C THR A 131 -10.75 -2.95 -10.02
N LEU A 132 -10.22 -4.04 -10.60
CA LEU A 132 -8.96 -4.66 -10.21
C LEU A 132 -7.76 -4.23 -11.08
N LYS A 133 -8.02 -3.45 -12.14
CA LYS A 133 -7.01 -2.98 -13.10
C LYS A 133 -5.91 -2.12 -12.45
N ALA A 134 -6.20 -1.51 -11.29
CA ALA A 134 -5.24 -0.69 -10.55
C ALA A 134 -4.05 -1.47 -9.97
N HIS A 135 -4.18 -2.79 -9.75
CA HIS A 135 -3.13 -3.61 -9.12
C HIS A 135 -2.35 -4.51 -10.09
N SER A 136 -2.79 -4.61 -11.36
CA SER A 136 -2.18 -5.53 -12.34
C SER A 136 -1.01 -4.94 -13.13
N GLU A 137 -0.71 -3.65 -12.98
CA GLU A 137 0.46 -3.07 -13.65
C GLU A 137 1.71 -3.53 -12.89
N ALA A 138 2.34 -4.59 -13.37
CA ALA A 138 3.61 -5.07 -12.85
C ALA A 138 4.65 -3.95 -12.96
N LEU A 139 4.85 -3.20 -11.88
CA LEU A 139 5.82 -2.12 -11.83
C LEU A 139 7.18 -2.73 -12.13
N SER A 140 7.81 -2.27 -13.22
CA SER A 140 9.18 -2.64 -13.50
C SER A 140 10.07 -2.24 -12.32
N VAL A 141 11.17 -2.99 -12.10
CA VAL A 141 12.14 -2.71 -11.03
C VAL A 141 12.52 -1.22 -10.97
N ARG A 142 12.73 -0.59 -12.13
CA ARG A 142 13.05 0.84 -12.22
C ARG A 142 11.87 1.73 -11.81
N GLN A 143 10.66 1.36 -12.17
CA GLN A 143 9.46 2.14 -11.87
C GLN A 143 9.11 2.05 -10.37
N ALA A 144 9.25 0.88 -9.75
CA ALA A 144 9.07 0.71 -8.31
C ALA A 144 10.06 1.57 -7.50
N VAL A 145 11.34 1.56 -7.88
CA VAL A 145 12.38 2.40 -7.23
C VAL A 145 12.14 3.89 -7.48
N ALA A 146 11.75 4.28 -8.70
CA ALA A 146 11.44 5.67 -9.02
C ALA A 146 10.21 6.18 -8.25
N GLN A 147 9.18 5.33 -8.09
CA GLN A 147 7.98 5.66 -7.32
C GLN A 147 8.28 5.82 -5.84
N SER A 148 9.07 4.92 -5.24
CA SER A 148 9.53 5.02 -3.84
C SER A 148 10.32 6.32 -3.59
N ARG A 149 11.10 6.78 -4.57
CA ARG A 149 11.79 8.08 -4.47
C ARG A 149 10.85 9.29 -4.54
N ASN A 150 9.81 9.22 -5.38
CA ASN A 150 8.92 10.35 -5.63
C ASN A 150 7.79 10.46 -4.59
N SER A 151 7.50 9.39 -3.84
CA SER A 151 6.45 9.39 -2.82
C SER A 151 6.83 10.16 -1.54
N ARG A 152 8.12 10.42 -1.31
CA ARG A 152 8.68 11.10 -0.12
C ARG A 152 8.44 12.64 -0.08
N GLY A 153 7.29 13.10 -0.55
CA GLY A 153 6.91 14.52 -0.54
C GLY A 153 6.57 15.05 0.86
N LEU A 154 6.57 16.38 1.02
CA LEU A 154 6.08 17.02 2.25
C LEU A 154 4.58 16.73 2.43
N PHE A 155 4.19 16.22 3.60
CA PHE A 155 2.80 15.88 3.99
C PHE A 155 2.14 14.74 3.21
N SER A 156 2.87 14.00 2.38
CA SER A 156 2.26 12.87 1.65
C SER A 156 1.78 11.77 2.61
N SER A 157 2.52 11.48 3.69
CA SER A 157 2.10 10.52 4.73
C SER A 157 0.84 10.94 5.51
N LEU A 158 0.61 12.25 5.70
CA LEU A 158 -0.57 12.77 6.38
C LEU A 158 -1.85 12.70 5.52
N LEU A 159 -1.69 12.78 4.20
CA LEU A 159 -2.77 12.74 3.21
C LEU A 159 -3.04 11.32 2.68
N GLN A 160 -2.15 10.36 2.98
CA GLN A 160 -2.25 8.99 2.50
C GLN A 160 -3.24 8.21 3.34
N TRP A 161 -4.51 8.27 2.94
CA TRP A 161 -5.53 7.38 3.47
C TRP A 161 -5.44 6.06 2.70
N ASP A 162 -4.83 5.04 3.32
CA ASP A 162 -4.79 3.72 2.71
C ASP A 162 -6.18 3.07 2.76
N SER A 163 -6.94 3.28 1.70
CA SER A 163 -8.15 2.50 1.44
C SER A 163 -7.73 1.23 0.72
N THR A 164 -7.21 0.24 1.43
CA THR A 164 -7.17 -1.11 0.88
C THR A 164 -8.62 -1.53 0.64
N PRO A 165 -9.08 -1.63 -0.62
CA PRO A 165 -10.47 -2.00 -0.86
C PRO A 165 -10.66 -3.42 -0.33
N TYR A 166 -11.68 -3.62 0.51
CA TYR A 166 -12.06 -4.94 0.96
C TYR A 166 -12.31 -5.83 -0.27
N MET A 167 -11.50 -6.87 -0.44
CA MET A 167 -11.66 -7.81 -1.54
C MET A 167 -13.02 -8.50 -1.37
N PRO A 168 -13.98 -8.32 -2.29
CA PRO A 168 -15.29 -8.93 -2.14
C PRO A 168 -15.18 -10.45 -2.17
N ARG A 169 -15.93 -11.14 -1.30
CA ARG A 169 -16.05 -12.59 -1.39
C ARG A 169 -16.80 -12.95 -2.67
N TYR A 170 -16.22 -13.85 -3.46
CA TYR A 170 -16.87 -14.36 -4.66
C TYR A 170 -18.13 -15.18 -4.31
N LYS A 171 -19.11 -15.17 -5.21
CA LYS A 171 -20.30 -16.01 -5.09
C LYS A 171 -20.05 -17.34 -5.79
N HIS A 172 -19.93 -18.42 -5.02
CA HIS A 172 -19.88 -19.78 -5.56
C HIS A 172 -21.25 -20.13 -6.15
N GLU A 173 -21.24 -20.62 -7.38
CA GLU A 173 -22.44 -21.04 -8.08
C GLU A 173 -22.07 -22.31 -8.89
N PRO A 174 -22.69 -23.47 -8.61
CA PRO A 174 -22.42 -24.68 -9.36
C PRO A 174 -22.81 -24.46 -10.84
N ASP A 175 -21.98 -24.91 -11.78
CA ASP A 175 -22.18 -24.82 -13.24
C ASP A 175 -22.26 -23.42 -13.86
N ALA A 176 -21.69 -22.41 -13.20
CA ALA A 176 -21.58 -21.08 -13.77
C ALA A 176 -20.58 -21.01 -14.96
N LYS A 177 -20.73 -19.97 -15.79
CA LYS A 177 -19.92 -19.71 -17.00
C LYS A 177 -18.43 -19.38 -16.72
N GLY A 178 -17.99 -19.47 -15.48
CA GLY A 178 -16.62 -19.23 -15.06
C GLY A 178 -16.13 -20.28 -14.06
N CYS A 179 -14.81 -20.45 -14.04
CA CYS A 179 -14.12 -21.35 -13.15
C CYS A 179 -13.07 -20.60 -12.34
N ARG A 180 -13.19 -20.66 -11.02
CA ARG A 180 -12.19 -20.15 -10.09
C ARG A 180 -11.15 -21.23 -9.84
N VAL A 181 -9.89 -20.92 -10.13
CA VAL A 181 -8.74 -21.77 -9.88
C VAL A 181 -8.03 -21.20 -8.66
N SER A 182 -8.08 -21.93 -7.54
CA SER A 182 -7.48 -21.47 -6.29
C SER A 182 -6.69 -22.57 -5.59
N GLY A 183 -5.53 -22.23 -5.04
CA GLY A 183 -4.68 -23.20 -4.37
C GLY A 183 -3.29 -22.67 -4.04
N GLN A 184 -2.52 -23.51 -3.36
CA GLN A 184 -1.13 -23.27 -3.02
C GLN A 184 -0.28 -24.34 -3.72
N LEU A 185 0.79 -23.89 -4.36
CA LEU A 185 1.67 -24.71 -5.19
C LEU A 185 3.11 -24.56 -4.73
N ASP A 186 3.78 -25.67 -4.48
CA ASP A 186 5.21 -25.67 -4.17
C ASP A 186 6.00 -25.86 -5.46
N VAL A 187 6.58 -24.78 -5.96
CA VAL A 187 7.34 -24.77 -7.22
C VAL A 187 8.84 -24.68 -6.94
N LYS A 188 9.67 -25.08 -7.91
CA LYS A 188 11.12 -24.83 -7.79
C LYS A 188 11.42 -23.36 -8.03
N LYS A 189 12.32 -22.80 -7.22
CA LYS A 189 12.69 -21.38 -7.20
C LYS A 189 13.59 -20.95 -8.36
N VAL A 190 14.59 -21.77 -8.69
CA VAL A 190 15.62 -21.46 -9.72
C VAL A 190 15.10 -21.70 -11.13
N THR A 191 14.05 -22.49 -11.23
CA THR A 191 13.53 -23.01 -12.48
C THR A 191 12.14 -22.42 -12.64
N ALA A 192 12.06 -21.32 -13.38
CA ALA A 192 10.80 -20.59 -13.60
C ALA A 192 9.71 -21.57 -14.06
N ALA A 193 8.79 -21.89 -13.14
CA ALA A 193 7.68 -22.79 -13.42
C ALA A 193 6.61 -21.98 -14.14
N ASN A 194 6.27 -22.39 -15.37
CA ASN A 194 5.19 -21.78 -16.12
C ASN A 194 3.88 -22.46 -15.75
N LEU A 195 2.95 -21.69 -15.17
CA LEU A 195 1.58 -22.12 -14.95
C LEU A 195 0.80 -21.99 -16.26
N HIS A 196 0.40 -23.13 -16.81
CA HIS A 196 -0.42 -23.20 -18.00
C HIS A 196 -1.85 -23.57 -17.61
N ILE A 197 -2.79 -22.76 -18.11
CA ILE A 197 -4.22 -23.06 -18.02
C ILE A 197 -4.71 -23.32 -19.43
N THR A 198 -5.18 -24.54 -19.66
CA THR A 198 -5.54 -25.04 -20.97
C THR A 198 -6.93 -25.66 -20.95
N THR A 199 -7.56 -25.73 -22.12
CA THR A 199 -8.83 -26.43 -22.28
C THR A 199 -8.60 -27.93 -22.52
N LEU A 200 -9.45 -28.79 -21.95
CA LEU A 200 -9.41 -30.23 -22.19
C LEU A 200 -9.49 -30.55 -23.69
N GLY A 201 -8.56 -31.36 -24.18
CA GLY A 201 -8.47 -31.75 -25.59
C GLY A 201 -7.90 -30.68 -26.53
N HIS A 202 -7.64 -29.47 -26.03
CA HIS A 202 -7.05 -28.36 -26.80
C HIS A 202 -5.74 -27.94 -26.14
N GLY A 203 -4.73 -28.76 -26.41
CA GLY A 203 -3.36 -28.60 -25.95
C GLY A 203 -2.55 -29.78 -26.48
N TYR A 204 -1.68 -29.50 -27.46
CA TYR A 204 -0.71 -30.45 -28.03
C TYR A 204 -1.22 -31.48 -29.06
N ALA A 205 -2.12 -31.07 -29.96
CA ALA A 205 -2.12 -31.60 -31.32
C ALA A 205 -1.80 -30.45 -32.28
N HIS A 206 -0.69 -30.55 -33.01
CA HIS A 206 -0.37 -29.64 -34.11
C HIS A 206 -1.57 -29.56 -35.07
N ILE A 207 -1.74 -28.40 -35.72
CA ILE A 207 -2.74 -28.07 -36.76
C ILE A 207 -3.92 -27.25 -36.18
N TYR A 208 -3.69 -25.93 -36.12
CA TYR A 208 -4.69 -24.86 -35.95
C TYR A 208 -5.66 -24.94 -34.76
N SER A 209 -5.26 -24.41 -33.60
CA SER A 209 -6.23 -23.73 -32.73
C SER A 209 -5.58 -22.58 -31.98
N LYS A 210 -5.76 -21.37 -32.48
CA LYS A 210 -5.59 -20.15 -31.68
C LYS A 210 -6.86 -19.98 -30.84
N THR A 211 -6.91 -20.60 -29.67
CA THR A 211 -7.88 -20.21 -28.66
C THR A 211 -7.29 -19.05 -27.88
N LEU A 212 -7.80 -17.84 -28.13
CA LEU A 212 -7.55 -16.65 -27.34
C LEU A 212 -8.14 -16.88 -25.94
N ILE A 213 -7.31 -17.32 -25.00
CA ILE A 213 -7.68 -17.37 -23.58
C ILE A 213 -7.56 -15.93 -23.06
N TYR A 214 -8.68 -15.25 -22.93
CA TYR A 214 -8.74 -13.97 -22.24
C TYR A 214 -8.54 -14.21 -20.75
N PHE A 215 -7.30 -14.07 -20.29
CA PHE A 215 -6.99 -14.01 -18.87
C PHE A 215 -7.41 -12.63 -18.36
N VAL A 216 -8.46 -12.59 -17.55
CA VAL A 216 -8.68 -11.48 -16.62
C VAL A 216 -8.11 -11.97 -15.30
N ALA A 217 -6.85 -11.59 -15.01
CA ALA A 217 -6.32 -11.75 -13.66
C ALA A 217 -7.17 -10.86 -12.75
N VAL A 218 -7.80 -11.48 -11.76
CA VAL A 218 -8.57 -10.84 -10.68
C VAL A 218 -7.59 -10.53 -9.56
#